data_AF-A0A4S4KVP5-F1
#
_entry.id   AF-A0A4S4KVP5-F1
#
_cell.length_a   1.000
_cell.length_b   1.000
_cell.length_c   1.000
_cell.angle_alpha   90.00
_cell.angle_beta   90.00
_cell.angle_gamma   90.00
#
_symmetry.space_group_name_H-M   'P 1'
#
loop_
_entity.id
_entity.type
_entity.pdbx_description
1 polymer ?
#
loop_
_entity_poly.entity_id
_entity_poly.type
_entity_poly.pdbx_seq_one_letter_code
_entity_poly.pdbx_strand_id
1 'polypeptide(L)'
;MFFPTSFSLGLLSAAVAVNAAIHDVQVGSSNGTLAYTPEAIFADVGDQVVFHFQQKNHTATQSSFANPCGAMPGGFDSGFNPVPANQTDNFPTYTITVNNTTPIWVFCDQAANTAASHCGAGMVFAVNCGADGSPNSFTNFKNAALAIGTELKAEAASVSAAAATAAPAAMTAAATEALTTAAYGDVTIPAAPSASLVTVTVTVEASQWTTVYSSYPGSPEATPASLTGNTYTVKVGNNGTLTYDPPFVMAQPRDTIVFEFHQKNHTATQSSFAAPCLPLASVNGSTPLNSGFMPVAANATSFPTWSVTVNTTDPLWFFCEQHAPDGSSHCGAGMVFAVNPVQTSARNFTAFENLAVALNGTNATNSGASTTSTSPSASPTNGASNLGTNVALILGSLFALAAGLL
;
A
#
# COMPACT_ATOMS: atom_id res chain seq x y z
N MET A 1 -34.53 -78.49 -29.40
CA MET A 1 -33.71 -77.36 -29.91
C MET A 1 -34.55 -76.09 -29.88
N PHE A 2 -33.88 -74.95 -29.70
CA PHE A 2 -34.34 -73.55 -29.79
C PHE A 2 -34.58 -72.77 -28.48
N PHE A 3 -33.43 -72.34 -27.94
CA PHE A 3 -32.97 -71.09 -27.30
C PHE A 3 -33.83 -70.24 -26.32
N PRO A 4 -33.23 -69.76 -25.21
CA PRO A 4 -33.82 -68.78 -24.30
C PRO A 4 -33.57 -67.35 -24.81
N THR A 5 -34.58 -66.47 -24.71
CA THR A 5 -34.44 -65.04 -24.99
C THR A 5 -34.25 -64.26 -23.68
N SER A 6 -33.02 -63.79 -23.46
CA SER A 6 -32.68 -62.84 -22.40
C SER A 6 -33.21 -61.45 -22.74
N PHE A 7 -34.07 -60.89 -21.89
CA PHE A 7 -34.47 -59.49 -21.94
C PHE A 7 -33.41 -58.63 -21.24
N SER A 8 -32.70 -57.81 -22.00
CA SER A 8 -31.77 -56.82 -21.48
C SER A 8 -32.54 -55.54 -21.16
N LEU A 9 -32.73 -55.22 -19.87
CA LEU A 9 -33.22 -53.90 -19.43
C LEU A 9 -32.10 -52.87 -19.63
N GLY A 10 -32.19 -52.08 -20.69
CA GLY A 10 -31.34 -50.90 -20.85
C GLY A 10 -31.75 -49.81 -19.87
N LEU A 11 -30.85 -49.44 -18.95
CA LEU A 11 -30.97 -48.19 -18.20
C LEU A 11 -30.85 -47.02 -19.19
N LEU A 12 -31.97 -46.34 -19.42
CA LEU A 12 -32.00 -45.07 -20.14
C LEU A 12 -31.55 -43.98 -19.16
N SER A 13 -30.26 -43.64 -19.16
CA SER A 13 -29.74 -42.47 -18.44
C SER A 13 -30.28 -41.20 -19.09
N ALA A 14 -31.35 -40.63 -18.51
CA ALA A 14 -31.81 -39.30 -18.86
C ALA A 14 -30.73 -38.29 -18.42
N ALA A 15 -29.98 -37.74 -19.38
CA ALA A 15 -29.14 -36.58 -19.14
C ALA A 15 -30.07 -35.39 -18.87
N VAL A 16 -30.26 -35.07 -17.59
CA VAL A 16 -30.91 -33.83 -17.19
C VAL A 16 -29.94 -32.70 -17.56
N ALA A 17 -30.23 -31.97 -18.63
CA ALA A 17 -29.52 -30.74 -18.93
C ALA A 17 -29.86 -29.74 -17.83
N VAL A 18 -28.97 -29.60 -16.84
CA VAL A 18 -29.06 -28.57 -15.81
C VAL A 18 -28.73 -27.26 -16.52
N ASN A 19 -29.73 -26.44 -16.78
CA ASN A 19 -29.54 -25.14 -17.41
C ASN A 19 -29.06 -24.18 -16.31
N ALA A 20 -27.85 -23.65 -16.43
CA ALA A 20 -27.32 -22.68 -15.49
C ALA A 20 -28.22 -21.43 -15.47
N ALA A 21 -28.70 -21.03 -14.29
CA ALA A 21 -29.50 -19.83 -14.15
C ALA A 21 -28.62 -18.58 -14.30
N ILE A 22 -29.23 -17.49 -14.77
CA ILE A 22 -28.60 -16.16 -14.83
C ILE A 22 -29.25 -15.30 -13.76
N HIS A 23 -28.44 -14.76 -12.87
CA HIS A 23 -28.84 -13.83 -11.81
C HIS A 23 -28.37 -12.43 -12.17
N ASP A 24 -29.30 -11.57 -12.56
CA ASP A 24 -29.00 -10.18 -12.90
C ASP A 24 -28.96 -9.30 -11.64
N VAL A 25 -27.84 -8.60 -11.45
CA VAL A 25 -27.60 -7.68 -10.33
C VAL A 25 -27.36 -6.29 -10.87
N GLN A 26 -28.23 -5.34 -10.57
CA GLN A 26 -28.00 -3.94 -10.90
C GLN A 26 -27.00 -3.32 -9.93
N VAL A 27 -25.99 -2.62 -10.45
CA VAL A 27 -24.95 -1.95 -9.66
C VAL A 27 -25.11 -0.45 -9.79
N GLY A 28 -25.59 0.20 -8.73
CA GLY A 28 -25.98 1.61 -8.76
C GLY A 28 -27.38 1.83 -9.34
N SER A 29 -27.73 3.08 -9.60
CA SER A 29 -28.99 3.44 -10.28
C SER A 29 -28.92 4.87 -10.85
N SER A 30 -29.87 5.22 -11.73
CA SER A 30 -30.02 6.57 -12.28
C SER A 30 -30.26 7.65 -11.22
N ASN A 31 -30.84 7.27 -10.08
CA ASN A 31 -31.10 8.17 -8.95
C ASN A 31 -29.88 8.32 -8.04
N GLY A 32 -28.77 7.65 -8.36
CA GLY A 32 -27.53 7.72 -7.62
C GLY A 32 -27.49 6.87 -6.35
N THR A 33 -28.43 5.93 -6.17
CA THR A 33 -28.42 4.95 -5.08
C THR A 33 -27.11 4.14 -5.10
N LEU A 34 -26.46 4.00 -3.94
CA LEU A 34 -25.26 3.21 -3.76
C LEU A 34 -25.62 1.79 -3.29
N ALA A 35 -26.05 0.93 -4.22
CA ALA A 35 -26.49 -0.42 -3.89
C ALA A 35 -26.22 -1.40 -5.03
N TYR A 36 -26.13 -2.68 -4.65
CA TYR A 36 -26.38 -3.81 -5.55
C TYR A 36 -27.84 -4.21 -5.40
N THR A 37 -28.57 -4.46 -6.49
CA THR A 37 -29.98 -4.85 -6.46
C THR A 37 -30.23 -6.08 -7.32
N PRO A 38 -30.59 -7.23 -6.73
CA PRO A 38 -30.68 -7.50 -5.29
C PRO A 38 -29.32 -7.41 -4.56
N GLU A 39 -29.33 -7.20 -3.25
CA GLU A 39 -28.11 -7.07 -2.44
C GLU A 39 -27.56 -8.40 -1.91
N ALA A 40 -28.38 -9.45 -1.94
CA ALA A 40 -27.93 -10.82 -1.73
C ALA A 40 -28.77 -11.78 -2.57
N ILE A 41 -28.16 -12.88 -3.01
CA ILE A 41 -28.83 -13.95 -3.76
C ILE A 41 -28.38 -15.33 -3.27
N PHE A 42 -29.17 -16.34 -3.62
CA PHE A 42 -28.76 -17.75 -3.60
C PHE A 42 -28.65 -18.25 -5.03
N ALA A 43 -27.59 -18.99 -5.33
CA ALA A 43 -27.29 -19.48 -6.67
C ALA A 43 -26.64 -20.87 -6.60
N ASP A 44 -27.00 -21.73 -7.55
CA ASP A 44 -26.47 -23.09 -7.66
C ASP A 44 -25.11 -23.10 -8.38
N VAL A 45 -24.35 -24.18 -8.19
CA VAL A 45 -23.07 -24.34 -8.89
C VAL A 45 -23.31 -24.43 -10.40
N GLY A 46 -22.62 -23.58 -11.15
CA GLY A 46 -22.77 -23.41 -12.59
C GLY A 46 -23.59 -22.17 -12.98
N ASP A 47 -24.36 -21.59 -12.07
CA ASP A 47 -25.09 -20.35 -12.32
C ASP A 47 -24.14 -19.18 -12.63
N GLN A 48 -24.66 -18.20 -13.37
CA GLN A 48 -23.95 -16.95 -13.66
C GLN A 48 -24.56 -15.79 -12.89
N VAL A 49 -23.71 -14.93 -12.34
CA VAL A 49 -24.13 -13.64 -11.76
C VAL A 49 -23.64 -12.54 -12.68
N VAL A 50 -24.57 -11.77 -13.23
CA VAL A 50 -24.30 -10.70 -14.20
C VAL A 50 -24.55 -9.36 -13.53
N PHE A 51 -23.48 -8.62 -13.29
CA PHE A 51 -23.51 -7.26 -12.76
C PHE A 51 -23.76 -6.28 -13.90
N HIS A 52 -24.84 -5.51 -13.84
CA HIS A 52 -25.19 -4.45 -14.79
C HIS A 52 -24.91 -3.09 -14.18
N PHE A 53 -23.87 -2.40 -14.66
CA PHE A 53 -23.44 -1.13 -14.09
C PHE A 53 -24.30 0.03 -14.58
N GLN A 54 -24.94 0.71 -13.65
CA GLN A 54 -25.75 1.90 -13.91
C GLN A 54 -24.91 3.18 -13.82
N GLN A 55 -25.56 4.33 -13.99
CA GLN A 55 -24.95 5.66 -14.03
C GLN A 55 -24.02 5.92 -12.82
N LYS A 56 -23.03 6.79 -13.04
CA LYS A 56 -21.85 7.03 -12.18
C LYS A 56 -20.81 5.93 -12.33
N ASN A 57 -19.93 5.77 -11.36
CA ASN A 57 -18.82 4.83 -11.43
C ASN A 57 -18.90 3.85 -10.26
N HIS A 58 -18.84 2.57 -10.59
CA HIS A 58 -18.97 1.48 -9.65
C HIS A 58 -18.04 0.32 -10.04
N THR A 59 -17.83 -0.61 -9.11
CA THR A 59 -17.12 -1.86 -9.33
C THR A 59 -17.96 -3.00 -8.76
N ALA A 60 -17.64 -4.23 -9.15
CA ALA A 60 -17.98 -5.47 -8.45
C ALA A 60 -16.64 -6.15 -8.14
N THR A 61 -16.15 -5.92 -6.93
CA THR A 61 -14.83 -6.40 -6.50
C THR A 61 -15.00 -7.42 -5.38
N GLN A 62 -14.40 -8.60 -5.53
CA GLN A 62 -14.49 -9.66 -4.53
C GLN A 62 -13.74 -9.26 -3.27
N SER A 63 -14.39 -9.43 -2.13
CA SER A 63 -13.82 -9.26 -0.80
C SER A 63 -13.98 -10.53 0.03
N SER A 64 -13.75 -10.41 1.34
CA SER A 64 -14.00 -11.47 2.30
C SER A 64 -14.97 -10.98 3.36
N PHE A 65 -15.65 -11.91 4.04
CA PHE A 65 -16.54 -11.56 5.15
C PHE A 65 -15.83 -10.73 6.24
N ALA A 66 -14.56 -11.03 6.51
CA ALA A 66 -13.76 -10.36 7.53
C ALA A 66 -13.23 -8.99 7.11
N ASN A 67 -13.11 -8.74 5.80
CA ASN A 67 -12.64 -7.48 5.25
C ASN A 67 -13.60 -7.01 4.14
N PRO A 68 -14.77 -6.45 4.51
CA PRO A 68 -15.86 -6.22 3.57
C PRO A 68 -15.54 -5.14 2.54
N CYS A 69 -14.70 -4.15 2.88
CA CYS A 69 -14.32 -3.05 2.00
C CYS A 69 -12.89 -3.14 1.47
N GLY A 70 -12.30 -4.35 1.42
CA GLY A 70 -10.99 -4.57 0.86
C GLY A 70 -10.97 -5.75 -0.11
N ALA A 71 -10.25 -5.56 -1.22
CA ALA A 71 -10.10 -6.57 -2.25
C ALA A 71 -9.46 -7.85 -1.67
N MET A 72 -10.03 -8.99 -2.02
CA MET A 72 -9.50 -10.30 -1.66
C MET A 72 -8.33 -10.66 -2.60
N PRO A 73 -7.16 -11.08 -2.08
CA PRO A 73 -6.07 -11.56 -2.92
C PRO A 73 -6.50 -12.72 -3.81
N GLY A 74 -6.26 -12.60 -5.12
CA GLY A 74 -6.68 -13.59 -6.12
C GLY A 74 -8.20 -13.65 -6.35
N GLY A 75 -8.97 -12.74 -5.75
CA GLY A 75 -10.38 -12.57 -6.02
C GLY A 75 -10.63 -11.85 -7.34
N PHE A 76 -11.88 -11.87 -7.81
CA PHE A 76 -12.25 -11.18 -9.03
C PHE A 76 -12.42 -9.67 -8.82
N ASP A 77 -12.22 -8.90 -9.89
CA ASP A 77 -12.52 -7.47 -9.93
C ASP A 77 -13.03 -7.10 -11.32
N SER A 78 -14.19 -6.46 -11.37
CA SER A 78 -14.73 -5.91 -12.63
C SER A 78 -13.94 -4.70 -13.12
N GLY A 79 -13.11 -4.11 -12.27
CA GLY A 79 -12.59 -2.75 -12.45
C GLY A 79 -13.70 -1.70 -12.36
N PHE A 80 -13.32 -0.44 -12.59
CA PHE A 80 -14.24 0.69 -12.63
C PHE A 80 -15.06 0.73 -13.92
N ASN A 81 -16.38 0.79 -13.77
CA ASN A 81 -17.34 0.81 -14.86
C ASN A 81 -18.09 2.15 -14.88
N PRO A 82 -17.53 3.22 -15.47
CA PRO A 82 -18.15 4.54 -15.50
C PRO A 82 -19.25 4.59 -16.55
N VAL A 83 -20.43 5.06 -16.15
CA VAL A 83 -21.62 5.21 -17.01
C VAL A 83 -22.10 6.66 -16.95
N PRO A 84 -22.18 7.36 -18.10
CA PRO A 84 -22.71 8.72 -18.19
C PRO A 84 -24.15 8.84 -17.71
N ALA A 85 -24.50 9.99 -17.12
CA ALA A 85 -25.83 10.24 -16.57
C ALA A 85 -26.97 10.16 -17.61
N ASN A 86 -26.68 10.38 -18.89
CA ASN A 86 -27.64 10.34 -20.00
C ASN A 86 -27.72 8.97 -20.71
N GLN A 87 -26.94 7.97 -20.29
CA GLN A 87 -27.03 6.63 -20.85
C GLN A 87 -28.26 5.91 -20.27
N THR A 88 -29.08 5.32 -21.14
CA THR A 88 -30.35 4.66 -20.76
C THR A 88 -30.44 3.20 -21.19
N ASP A 89 -29.49 2.73 -22.01
CA ASP A 89 -29.37 1.35 -22.48
C ASP A 89 -27.88 0.97 -22.65
N ASN A 90 -27.61 -0.28 -23.05
CA ASN A 90 -26.27 -0.80 -23.35
C ASN A 90 -25.27 -0.61 -22.19
N PHE A 91 -25.74 -0.85 -20.97
CA PHE A 91 -24.93 -0.74 -19.76
C PHE A 91 -23.76 -1.73 -19.77
N PRO A 92 -22.58 -1.36 -19.23
CA PRO A 92 -21.48 -2.29 -19.03
C PRO A 92 -21.92 -3.46 -18.15
N THR A 93 -21.40 -4.65 -18.45
CA THR A 93 -21.68 -5.85 -17.67
C THR A 93 -20.41 -6.58 -17.26
N TYR A 94 -20.42 -7.17 -16.07
CA TYR A 94 -19.39 -8.11 -15.61
C TYR A 94 -20.04 -9.41 -15.15
N THR A 95 -19.50 -10.56 -15.53
CA THR A 95 -20.11 -11.86 -15.23
C THR A 95 -19.15 -12.74 -14.44
N ILE A 96 -19.65 -13.35 -13.38
CA ILE A 96 -18.95 -14.41 -12.64
C ILE A 96 -19.72 -15.73 -12.73
N THR A 97 -19.00 -16.84 -12.68
CA THR A 97 -19.58 -18.18 -12.55
C THR A 97 -19.53 -18.64 -11.10
N VAL A 98 -20.63 -19.17 -10.60
CA VAL A 98 -20.70 -19.78 -9.26
C VAL A 98 -20.05 -21.15 -9.32
N ASN A 99 -18.80 -21.24 -8.85
CA ASN A 99 -18.00 -22.47 -8.97
C ASN A 99 -18.22 -23.47 -7.82
N ASN A 100 -18.78 -23.00 -6.70
CA ASN A 100 -19.08 -23.81 -5.51
C ASN A 100 -20.13 -23.10 -4.65
N THR A 101 -20.57 -23.74 -3.57
CA THR A 101 -21.57 -23.20 -2.64
C THR A 101 -20.98 -22.36 -1.51
N THR A 102 -19.68 -22.02 -1.56
CA THR A 102 -19.08 -21.13 -0.54
C THR A 102 -19.58 -19.69 -0.74
N PRO A 103 -19.79 -18.91 0.34
CA PRO A 103 -20.25 -17.54 0.19
C PRO A 103 -19.27 -16.67 -0.61
N ILE A 104 -19.80 -15.88 -1.54
CA ILE A 104 -19.04 -14.87 -2.28
C ILE A 104 -19.43 -13.51 -1.72
N TRP A 105 -18.42 -12.71 -1.38
CA TRP A 105 -18.58 -11.38 -0.81
C TRP A 105 -18.05 -10.35 -1.79
N VAL A 106 -18.80 -9.29 -2.04
CA VAL A 106 -18.50 -8.30 -3.07
C VAL A 106 -18.73 -6.91 -2.52
N PHE A 107 -17.88 -5.96 -2.89
CA PHE A 107 -18.03 -4.56 -2.53
C PHE A 107 -17.74 -3.64 -3.73
N CYS A 108 -18.24 -2.42 -3.63
CA CYS A 108 -17.87 -1.36 -4.57
C CYS A 108 -16.65 -0.60 -4.04
N ASP A 109 -15.56 -0.59 -4.81
CA ASP A 109 -14.27 0.01 -4.47
C ASP A 109 -14.22 1.53 -4.75
N GLN A 110 -15.33 2.10 -5.23
CA GLN A 110 -15.43 3.52 -5.49
C GLN A 110 -15.27 4.34 -4.20
N ALA A 111 -14.29 5.23 -4.23
CA ALA A 111 -13.88 6.07 -3.10
C ALA A 111 -13.47 5.26 -1.86
N ALA A 112 -12.95 4.05 -2.05
CA ALA A 112 -12.42 3.21 -0.97
C ALA A 112 -11.45 3.99 -0.07
N ASN A 113 -11.48 3.67 1.22
CA ASN A 113 -10.65 4.32 2.25
C ASN A 113 -10.85 5.84 2.39
N THR A 114 -12.00 6.37 1.97
CA THR A 114 -12.37 7.78 2.19
C THR A 114 -13.76 7.89 2.84
N ALA A 115 -14.09 9.06 3.40
CA ALA A 115 -15.42 9.34 3.93
C ALA A 115 -16.57 9.23 2.90
N ALA A 116 -16.24 9.26 1.60
CA ALA A 116 -17.16 9.08 0.50
C ALA A 116 -17.26 7.62 0.02
N SER A 117 -16.64 6.67 0.71
CA SER A 117 -16.61 5.24 0.35
C SER A 117 -18.00 4.70 0.06
N HIS A 118 -18.18 4.13 -1.13
CA HIS A 118 -19.41 3.46 -1.51
C HIS A 118 -19.64 2.21 -0.65
N CYS A 119 -18.61 1.38 -0.44
CA CYS A 119 -18.69 0.26 0.48
C CYS A 119 -18.98 0.72 1.93
N GLY A 120 -18.32 1.78 2.39
CA GLY A 120 -18.58 2.40 3.69
C GLY A 120 -19.98 2.99 3.84
N ALA A 121 -20.66 3.26 2.73
CA ALA A 121 -22.08 3.63 2.70
C ALA A 121 -23.03 2.42 2.63
N GLY A 122 -22.50 1.19 2.69
CA GLY A 122 -23.24 -0.06 2.66
C GLY A 122 -23.42 -0.65 1.25
N MET A 123 -22.67 -0.18 0.25
CA MET A 123 -22.70 -0.74 -1.11
C MET A 123 -21.89 -2.04 -1.17
N VAL A 124 -22.50 -3.11 -0.68
CA VAL A 124 -21.95 -4.47 -0.65
C VAL A 124 -22.97 -5.49 -1.16
N PHE A 125 -22.50 -6.65 -1.60
CA PHE A 125 -23.31 -7.73 -2.16
C PHE A 125 -22.81 -9.11 -1.70
N ALA A 126 -23.72 -10.09 -1.65
CA ALA A 126 -23.36 -11.47 -1.35
C ALA A 126 -24.07 -12.52 -2.21
N VAL A 127 -23.35 -13.60 -2.52
CA VAL A 127 -23.92 -14.83 -3.07
C VAL A 127 -23.80 -15.92 -2.01
N ASN A 128 -24.86 -16.69 -1.78
CA ASN A 128 -24.86 -17.85 -0.87
C ASN A 128 -24.41 -17.52 0.56
N CYS A 129 -24.76 -16.33 1.08
CA CYS A 129 -24.50 -15.99 2.48
C CYS A 129 -25.35 -16.84 3.44
N GLY A 130 -24.99 -16.85 4.73
CA GLY A 130 -25.83 -17.45 5.76
C GLY A 130 -27.17 -16.70 5.90
N ALA A 131 -28.19 -17.40 6.41
CA ALA A 131 -29.48 -16.77 6.73
C ALA A 131 -29.31 -15.63 7.74
N ASP A 132 -30.18 -14.61 7.71
CA ASP A 132 -30.11 -13.51 8.68
C ASP A 132 -30.14 -14.02 10.13
N GLY A 133 -29.29 -13.42 10.96
CA GLY A 133 -29.04 -13.87 12.34
C GLY A 133 -27.94 -14.93 12.47
N SER A 134 -27.49 -15.55 11.37
CA SER A 134 -26.29 -16.39 11.39
C SER A 134 -25.00 -15.53 11.44
N PRO A 135 -23.89 -16.07 11.96
CA PRO A 135 -22.61 -15.36 12.02
C PRO A 135 -22.14 -14.84 10.65
N ASN A 136 -22.36 -15.60 9.57
CA ASN A 136 -21.99 -15.27 8.19
C ASN A 136 -23.18 -14.74 7.36
N SER A 137 -24.09 -13.99 7.98
CA SER A 137 -25.24 -13.37 7.30
C SER A 137 -24.86 -12.13 6.50
N PHE A 138 -25.65 -11.81 5.47
CA PHE A 138 -25.51 -10.55 4.72
C PHE A 138 -25.67 -9.33 5.62
N THR A 139 -26.61 -9.36 6.57
CA THR A 139 -26.79 -8.28 7.55
C THR A 139 -25.50 -7.98 8.32
N ASN A 140 -24.79 -9.01 8.80
CA ASN A 140 -23.51 -8.80 9.51
C ASN A 140 -22.43 -8.23 8.59
N PHE A 141 -22.35 -8.71 7.35
CA PHE A 141 -21.40 -8.23 6.35
C PHE A 141 -21.61 -6.74 6.03
N LYS A 142 -22.86 -6.33 5.80
CA LYS A 142 -23.23 -4.94 5.54
C LYS A 142 -22.99 -4.03 6.75
N ASN A 143 -23.29 -4.50 7.96
CA ASN A 143 -23.00 -3.75 9.18
C ASN A 143 -21.50 -3.52 9.38
N ALA A 144 -20.66 -4.51 9.08
CA ALA A 144 -19.21 -4.35 9.13
C ALA A 144 -18.71 -3.30 8.12
N ALA A 145 -19.26 -3.28 6.90
CA ALA A 145 -18.95 -2.25 5.91
C ALA A 145 -19.37 -0.84 6.38
N LEU A 146 -20.57 -0.71 6.95
CA LEU A 146 -21.07 0.56 7.50
C LEU A 146 -20.24 1.07 8.69
N ALA A 147 -19.71 0.16 9.52
CA ALA A 147 -18.81 0.52 10.61
C ALA A 147 -17.52 1.16 10.07
N ILE A 148 -16.90 0.56 9.05
CA ILE A 148 -15.74 1.13 8.35
C ILE A 148 -16.07 2.52 7.80
N GLY A 149 -17.22 2.70 7.15
CA GLY A 149 -17.62 4.00 6.63
C GLY A 149 -17.88 5.05 7.72
N THR A 150 -18.36 4.63 8.90
CA THR A 150 -18.56 5.51 10.06
C THR A 150 -17.22 6.01 10.58
N GLU A 151 -16.24 5.12 10.68
CA GLU A 151 -14.87 5.46 11.07
C GLU A 151 -14.23 6.44 10.08
N LEU A 152 -14.31 6.16 8.78
CA LEU A 152 -13.78 7.03 7.72
C LEU A 152 -14.44 8.43 7.72
N LYS A 153 -15.74 8.51 8.02
CA LYS A 153 -16.46 9.80 8.15
C LYS A 153 -16.09 10.55 9.42
N ALA A 154 -15.93 9.85 10.55
CA ALA A 154 -15.49 10.44 11.80
C ALA A 154 -14.07 11.01 11.66
N GLU A 155 -13.18 10.29 10.97
CA GLU A 155 -11.85 10.75 10.62
C GLU A 155 -11.90 12.04 9.78
N ALA A 156 -12.65 12.06 8.67
CA ALA A 156 -12.78 13.26 7.83
C ALA A 156 -13.43 14.46 8.55
N ALA A 157 -14.38 14.21 9.45
CA ALA A 157 -15.00 15.26 10.26
C ALA A 157 -14.01 15.85 11.29
N SER A 158 -13.16 15.02 11.89
CA SER A 158 -12.13 15.47 12.84
C SER A 158 -11.06 16.35 12.16
N VAL A 159 -10.70 16.05 10.92
CA VAL A 159 -9.79 16.87 10.09
C VAL A 159 -10.42 18.21 9.71
N SER A 160 -11.73 18.22 9.39
CA SER A 160 -12.46 19.45 9.01
C SER A 160 -12.73 20.38 10.21
N ALA A 161 -12.96 19.83 11.40
CA ALA A 161 -13.12 20.60 12.63
C ALA A 161 -11.79 21.21 13.11
N ALA A 162 -10.67 20.49 12.97
CA ALA A 162 -9.33 21.00 13.32
C ALA A 162 -8.89 22.19 12.44
N ALA A 163 -9.36 22.26 11.18
CA ALA A 163 -9.10 23.40 10.29
C ALA A 163 -9.92 24.65 10.64
N ALA A 164 -11.03 24.52 11.37
CA ALA A 164 -11.95 25.62 11.67
C ALA A 164 -11.66 26.35 13.00
N THR A 165 -10.85 25.78 13.91
CA THR A 165 -10.65 26.31 15.28
C THR A 165 -9.23 26.73 15.61
N ALA A 166 -8.49 27.33 14.68
CA ALA A 166 -7.24 28.03 15.00
C ALA A 166 -7.51 29.33 15.83
N ALA A 167 -7.82 29.17 17.11
CA ALA A 167 -7.67 30.16 18.19
C ALA A 167 -7.46 29.42 19.52
N PRO A 168 -6.57 29.88 20.43
CA PRO A 168 -6.05 29.03 21.49
C PRO A 168 -6.88 29.14 22.78
N ALA A 169 -7.34 28.02 23.33
CA ALA A 169 -7.43 27.81 24.78
C ALA A 169 -7.71 26.33 25.14
N ALA A 170 -7.15 25.93 26.28
CA ALA A 170 -6.98 24.58 26.79
C ALA A 170 -8.26 23.87 27.30
N MET A 171 -8.36 22.54 27.11
CA MET A 171 -8.36 21.52 28.19
C MET A 171 -8.47 20.06 27.66
N THR A 172 -7.55 19.23 28.19
CA THR A 172 -7.71 17.86 28.73
C THR A 172 -8.26 16.68 27.91
N ALA A 173 -7.30 15.88 27.41
CA ALA A 173 -7.16 14.41 27.42
C ALA A 173 -8.36 13.49 27.06
N ALA A 174 -8.40 13.13 25.77
CA ALA A 174 -8.53 11.75 25.30
C ALA A 174 -7.34 11.49 24.35
N ALA A 175 -6.78 10.27 24.35
CA ALA A 175 -5.45 9.93 23.84
C ALA A 175 -5.08 10.67 22.54
N THR A 176 -4.26 11.71 22.71
CA THR A 176 -3.65 12.46 21.62
C THR A 176 -2.68 11.54 20.90
N GLU A 177 -3.02 11.10 19.69
CA GLU A 177 -2.01 10.68 18.72
C GLU A 177 -1.07 11.89 18.57
N ALA A 178 0.15 11.78 19.09
CA ALA A 178 1.10 12.86 19.01
C ALA A 178 1.33 13.19 17.52
N LEU A 179 1.27 14.47 17.16
CA LEU A 179 1.63 14.92 15.83
C LEU A 179 3.10 15.33 15.83
N THR A 180 3.76 15.16 14.69
CA THR A 180 5.10 15.64 14.44
C THR A 180 5.19 16.23 13.03
N THR A 181 6.35 16.71 12.64
CA THR A 181 6.59 17.20 11.28
C THR A 181 7.32 16.11 10.50
N ALA A 182 6.99 15.98 9.21
CA ALA A 182 7.80 15.21 8.27
C ALA A 182 9.26 15.69 8.32
N ALA A 183 10.18 14.84 7.89
CA ALA A 183 11.60 15.17 7.92
C ALA A 183 11.94 16.40 7.05
N TYR A 184 11.07 16.73 6.08
CA TYR A 184 11.17 17.90 5.21
C TYR A 184 9.77 18.32 4.70
N GLY A 185 9.69 19.51 4.10
CA GLY A 185 8.47 20.03 3.47
C GLY A 185 7.41 20.56 4.44
N ASP A 186 7.73 20.66 5.73
CA ASP A 186 6.86 21.22 6.78
C ASP A 186 5.45 20.59 6.86
N VAL A 187 5.32 19.34 6.40
CA VAL A 187 4.05 18.59 6.43
C VAL A 187 3.84 17.99 7.82
N THR A 188 2.70 18.26 8.45
CA THR A 188 2.32 17.61 9.71
C THR A 188 1.96 16.14 9.46
N ILE A 189 2.58 15.24 10.22
CA ILE A 189 2.37 13.79 10.13
C ILE A 189 2.11 13.21 11.52
N PRO A 190 1.49 12.01 11.61
CA PRO A 190 1.40 11.28 12.87
C PRO A 190 2.79 10.95 13.40
N ALA A 191 3.02 11.13 14.70
CA ALA A 191 4.23 10.69 15.37
C ALA A 191 4.39 9.17 15.21
N ALA A 192 5.65 8.72 15.18
CA ALA A 192 5.90 7.29 15.19
C ALA A 192 5.39 6.70 16.51
N PRO A 193 4.68 5.55 16.48
CA PRO A 193 4.31 4.86 17.70
C PRO A 193 5.57 4.43 18.46
N SER A 194 5.51 4.45 19.79
CA SER A 194 6.60 3.95 20.63
C SER A 194 6.65 2.43 20.54
N ALA A 195 7.74 1.89 20.01
CA ALA A 195 7.98 0.45 19.99
C ALA A 195 8.17 -0.07 21.42
N SER A 196 7.51 -1.18 21.75
CA SER A 196 7.80 -1.96 22.96
C SER A 196 8.51 -3.25 22.57
N LEU A 197 9.54 -3.64 23.33
CA LEU A 197 10.17 -4.94 23.14
C LEU A 197 9.29 -6.01 23.76
N VAL A 198 8.90 -6.99 22.95
CA VAL A 198 8.08 -8.13 23.36
C VAL A 198 8.91 -9.39 23.27
N THR A 199 8.92 -10.18 24.35
CA THR A 199 9.55 -11.51 24.39
C THR A 199 8.45 -12.55 24.25
N VAL A 200 8.49 -13.36 23.19
CA VAL A 200 7.53 -14.44 22.94
C VAL A 200 8.24 -15.78 22.82
N THR A 201 7.60 -16.83 23.33
CA THR A 201 7.98 -18.21 23.02
C THR A 201 7.22 -18.64 21.78
N VAL A 202 7.93 -18.69 20.65
CA VAL A 202 7.39 -19.11 19.35
C VAL A 202 7.39 -20.63 19.29
N THR A 203 6.24 -21.21 18.95
CA THR A 203 6.12 -22.65 18.67
C THR A 203 5.60 -22.80 17.25
N VAL A 204 6.43 -23.36 16.36
CA VAL A 204 6.10 -23.61 14.96
C VAL A 204 6.48 -25.04 14.64
N GLU A 205 5.51 -25.84 14.21
CA GLU A 205 5.66 -27.28 14.02
C GLU A 205 6.22 -27.97 15.29
N ALA A 206 7.31 -28.74 15.16
CA ALA A 206 7.99 -29.39 16.29
C ALA A 206 9.08 -28.50 16.93
N SER A 207 9.26 -27.27 16.44
CA SER A 207 10.32 -26.36 16.91
C SER A 207 9.76 -25.32 17.86
N GLN A 208 10.52 -25.03 18.93
CA GLN A 208 10.19 -23.99 19.90
C GLN A 208 11.43 -23.16 20.22
N TRP A 209 11.29 -21.84 20.20
CA TRP A 209 12.36 -20.91 20.58
C TRP A 209 11.78 -19.62 21.16
N THR A 210 12.57 -18.92 21.96
CA THR A 210 12.22 -17.59 22.46
C THR A 210 12.80 -16.53 21.54
N THR A 211 12.00 -15.56 21.13
CA THR A 211 12.47 -14.39 20.37
C THR A 211 12.04 -13.10 21.05
N VAL A 212 12.85 -12.06 20.86
CA VAL A 212 12.56 -10.69 21.30
C VAL A 212 12.42 -9.84 20.06
N TYR A 213 11.30 -9.14 19.91
CA TYR A 213 11.04 -8.27 18.76
C TYR A 213 10.39 -6.96 19.20
N SER A 214 10.58 -5.92 18.40
CA SER A 214 9.86 -4.65 18.54
C SER A 214 8.42 -4.83 18.07
N SER A 215 7.45 -4.38 18.85
CA SER A 215 6.03 -4.39 18.46
C SER A 215 5.42 -2.99 18.57
N TYR A 216 4.55 -2.66 17.63
CA TYR A 216 3.69 -1.48 17.69
C TYR A 216 2.23 -1.88 17.91
N PRO A 217 1.39 -1.01 18.49
CA PRO A 217 -0.06 -1.22 18.51
C PRO A 217 -0.60 -1.51 17.10
N GLY A 218 -1.30 -2.65 16.94
CA GLY A 218 -1.86 -3.09 15.65
C GLY A 218 -0.89 -3.84 14.72
N SER A 219 0.36 -4.11 15.15
CA SER A 219 1.28 -4.94 14.37
C SER A 219 0.85 -6.42 14.39
N PRO A 220 1.11 -7.19 13.32
CA PRO A 220 0.93 -8.64 13.33
C PRO A 220 1.74 -9.33 14.44
N GLU A 221 1.30 -10.51 14.87
CA GLU A 221 2.07 -11.36 15.78
C GLU A 221 3.33 -11.88 15.06
N ALA A 222 4.50 -11.81 15.73
CA ALA A 222 5.78 -12.23 15.14
C ALA A 222 6.00 -13.75 15.16
N THR A 223 4.94 -14.52 15.01
CA THR A 223 4.95 -15.98 14.91
C THR A 223 5.01 -16.36 13.43
N PRO A 224 6.11 -16.95 12.93
CA PRO A 224 6.19 -17.41 11.54
C PRO A 224 5.12 -18.46 11.23
N ALA A 225 4.52 -18.42 10.05
CA ALA A 225 3.61 -19.47 9.58
C ALA A 225 4.31 -20.82 9.38
N SER A 226 5.61 -20.81 9.03
CA SER A 226 6.41 -22.00 8.79
C SER A 226 7.91 -21.75 9.05
N LEU A 227 8.69 -22.83 9.12
CA LEU A 227 10.15 -22.72 9.28
C LEU A 227 10.86 -22.23 8.03
N THR A 228 10.26 -22.42 6.85
CA THR A 228 10.83 -22.02 5.55
C THR A 228 10.41 -20.61 5.12
N GLY A 229 9.35 -20.06 5.71
CA GLY A 229 8.75 -18.79 5.31
C GLY A 229 7.98 -18.88 3.97
N ASN A 230 7.13 -17.90 3.73
CA ASN A 230 6.45 -17.68 2.46
C ASN A 230 7.28 -16.74 1.57
N THR A 231 7.04 -16.79 0.26
CA THR A 231 7.65 -15.86 -0.70
C THR A 231 6.59 -14.94 -1.28
N TYR A 232 6.79 -13.62 -1.17
CA TYR A 232 5.97 -12.60 -1.81
C TYR A 232 6.74 -12.01 -2.99
N THR A 233 6.21 -12.15 -4.20
CA THR A 233 6.79 -11.48 -5.37
C THR A 233 6.14 -10.12 -5.56
N VAL A 234 6.95 -9.07 -5.59
CA VAL A 234 6.55 -7.69 -5.83
C VAL A 234 7.12 -7.27 -7.17
N LYS A 235 6.24 -7.04 -8.13
CA LYS A 235 6.63 -6.57 -9.46
C LYS A 235 6.86 -5.07 -9.42
N VAL A 236 8.03 -4.63 -9.86
CA VAL A 236 8.44 -3.23 -9.82
C VAL A 236 8.43 -2.67 -11.23
N GLY A 237 7.52 -1.72 -11.50
CA GLY A 237 7.41 -1.05 -12.81
C GLY A 237 6.80 -1.90 -13.93
N ASN A 238 6.04 -2.94 -13.59
CA ASN A 238 5.45 -3.85 -14.58
C ASN A 238 4.54 -3.12 -15.57
N ASN A 239 4.57 -3.52 -16.84
CA ASN A 239 3.86 -2.84 -17.94
C ASN A 239 4.19 -1.33 -18.08
N GLY A 240 5.35 -0.90 -17.55
CA GLY A 240 5.82 0.47 -17.62
C GLY A 240 5.14 1.45 -16.65
N THR A 241 4.38 0.94 -15.67
CA THR A 241 3.78 1.74 -14.59
C THR A 241 4.84 2.27 -13.63
N LEU A 242 4.46 3.23 -12.78
CA LEU A 242 5.29 3.73 -11.68
C LEU A 242 4.80 3.15 -10.35
N THR A 243 4.72 1.82 -10.27
CA THR A 243 4.14 1.12 -9.10
C THR A 243 4.99 -0.06 -8.65
N TYR A 244 4.81 -0.41 -7.38
CA TYR A 244 5.09 -1.75 -6.85
C TYR A 244 3.76 -2.51 -6.82
N ASP A 245 3.75 -3.73 -7.33
CA ASP A 245 2.55 -4.57 -7.39
C ASP A 245 2.82 -5.93 -6.72
N PRO A 246 2.20 -6.21 -5.56
CA PRO A 246 1.26 -5.37 -4.83
C PRO A 246 1.93 -4.14 -4.16
N PRO A 247 1.16 -3.09 -3.80
CA PRO A 247 1.69 -1.86 -3.19
C PRO A 247 2.17 -2.05 -1.74
N PHE A 248 1.67 -3.08 -1.06
CA PHE A 248 2.18 -3.52 0.22
C PHE A 248 1.94 -5.01 0.43
N VAL A 249 2.63 -5.58 1.41
CA VAL A 249 2.45 -6.97 1.85
C VAL A 249 2.39 -7.06 3.37
N MET A 250 1.63 -8.03 3.88
CA MET A 250 1.65 -8.41 5.29
C MET A 250 2.44 -9.71 5.39
N ALA A 251 3.65 -9.65 5.96
CA ALA A 251 4.61 -10.73 5.99
C ALA A 251 5.10 -11.01 7.41
N GLN A 252 5.29 -12.28 7.73
CA GLN A 252 5.77 -12.73 9.03
C GLN A 252 7.28 -12.89 9.02
N PRO A 253 7.93 -12.94 10.20
CA PRO A 253 9.35 -13.25 10.25
C PRO A 253 9.67 -14.56 9.50
N ARG A 254 10.79 -14.59 8.79
CA ARG A 254 11.25 -15.62 7.82
C ARG A 254 10.63 -15.56 6.43
N ASP A 255 9.55 -14.81 6.22
CA ASP A 255 9.05 -14.59 4.86
C ASP A 255 10.11 -13.85 4.02
N THR A 256 10.07 -14.05 2.70
CA THR A 256 10.98 -13.40 1.76
C THR A 256 10.19 -12.54 0.79
N ILE A 257 10.52 -11.25 0.71
CA ILE A 257 9.99 -10.32 -0.28
C ILE A 257 10.94 -10.31 -1.47
N VAL A 258 10.48 -10.75 -2.63
CA VAL A 258 11.23 -10.78 -3.88
C VAL A 258 10.75 -9.64 -4.76
N PHE A 259 11.57 -8.59 -4.91
CA PHE A 259 11.33 -7.54 -5.87
C PHE A 259 11.79 -8.00 -7.25
N GLU A 260 10.85 -8.18 -8.19
CA GLU A 260 11.11 -8.49 -9.60
C GLU A 260 11.00 -7.21 -10.41
N PHE A 261 12.12 -6.75 -10.98
CA PHE A 261 12.17 -5.45 -11.67
C PHE A 261 11.85 -5.61 -13.15
N HIS A 262 10.86 -4.85 -13.62
CA HIS A 262 10.43 -4.82 -15.01
C HIS A 262 11.08 -3.65 -15.76
N GLN A 263 10.63 -3.40 -17.00
CA GLN A 263 11.22 -2.45 -17.95
C GLN A 263 11.42 -1.05 -17.34
N LYS A 264 12.38 -0.30 -17.92
CA LYS A 264 12.90 0.98 -17.41
C LYS A 264 13.84 0.74 -16.22
N ASN A 265 14.05 1.77 -15.39
CA ASN A 265 15.01 1.72 -14.30
C ASN A 265 14.31 2.06 -13.00
N HIS A 266 14.39 1.14 -12.03
CA HIS A 266 13.70 1.24 -10.76
C HIS A 266 14.62 0.79 -9.62
N THR A 267 14.21 1.08 -8.38
CA THR A 267 14.89 0.64 -7.16
C THR A 267 13.85 0.11 -6.18
N ALA A 268 14.30 -0.61 -5.16
CA ALA A 268 13.59 -0.78 -3.90
C ALA A 268 14.53 -0.24 -2.81
N THR A 269 14.37 1.05 -2.48
CA THR A 269 15.22 1.76 -1.54
C THR A 269 14.46 1.97 -0.23
N GLN A 270 14.99 1.49 0.89
CA GLN A 270 14.36 1.69 2.19
C GLN A 270 14.38 3.17 2.57
N SER A 271 13.27 3.64 3.10
CA SER A 271 13.10 4.97 3.68
C SER A 271 12.47 4.89 5.06
N SER A 272 12.11 6.03 5.61
CA SER A 272 11.24 6.10 6.78
C SER A 272 9.89 6.66 6.37
N PHE A 273 8.84 6.34 7.13
CA PHE A 273 7.53 6.97 6.93
C PHE A 273 7.63 8.50 6.88
N ALA A 274 8.44 9.12 7.75
CA ALA A 274 8.56 10.58 7.83
C ALA A 274 9.37 11.20 6.68
N ALA A 275 10.09 10.39 5.90
CA ALA A 275 10.95 10.81 4.81
C ALA A 275 10.79 9.84 3.63
N PRO A 276 9.60 9.74 3.03
CA PRO A 276 9.24 8.66 2.11
C PRO A 276 10.15 8.56 0.88
N CYS A 277 10.64 9.70 0.37
CA CYS A 277 11.47 9.77 -0.83
C CYS A 277 12.96 10.01 -0.56
N LEU A 278 13.44 9.71 0.66
CA LEU A 278 14.86 9.78 0.99
C LEU A 278 15.37 8.42 1.46
N PRO A 279 16.58 8.01 1.05
CA PRO A 279 17.21 6.81 1.57
C PRO A 279 17.31 6.90 3.09
N LEU A 280 16.91 5.83 3.78
CA LEU A 280 17.06 5.74 5.23
C LEU A 280 18.55 5.88 5.58
N ALA A 281 18.88 6.72 6.57
CA ALA A 281 20.25 6.88 7.03
C ALA A 281 20.72 5.64 7.80
N SER A 282 21.99 5.26 7.66
CA SER A 282 22.62 4.25 8.52
C SER A 282 22.63 4.72 9.98
N VAL A 283 22.20 3.86 10.90
CA VAL A 283 22.21 4.15 12.34
C VAL A 283 22.98 3.04 13.06
N ASN A 284 23.99 3.39 13.86
CA ASN A 284 24.78 2.42 14.64
C ASN A 284 25.37 1.26 13.81
N GLY A 285 25.80 1.53 12.58
CA GLY A 285 26.37 0.51 11.68
C GLY A 285 25.33 -0.36 10.97
N SER A 286 24.03 -0.08 11.09
CA SER A 286 23.02 -0.71 10.26
C SER A 286 23.19 -0.29 8.80
N THR A 287 23.05 -1.24 7.89
CA THR A 287 23.01 -0.98 6.44
C THR A 287 21.54 -0.96 6.03
N PRO A 288 21.00 0.21 5.63
CA PRO A 288 19.66 0.31 5.07
C PRO A 288 19.49 -0.61 3.87
N LEU A 289 18.30 -1.16 3.72
CA LEU A 289 17.98 -2.04 2.60
C LEU A 289 17.90 -1.22 1.31
N ASN A 290 18.72 -1.54 0.31
CA ASN A 290 18.72 -0.86 -0.98
C ASN A 290 19.10 -1.86 -2.07
N SER A 291 18.22 -2.07 -3.05
CA SER A 291 18.52 -2.90 -4.21
C SER A 291 19.58 -2.31 -5.13
N GLY A 292 19.78 -0.99 -5.10
CA GLY A 292 20.38 -0.23 -6.18
C GLY A 292 19.44 -0.11 -7.39
N PHE A 293 19.91 0.59 -8.42
CA PHE A 293 19.21 0.73 -9.70
C PHE A 293 19.25 -0.57 -10.49
N MET A 294 18.06 -1.02 -10.91
CA MET A 294 17.84 -2.26 -11.67
C MET A 294 17.31 -1.93 -13.06
N PRO A 295 18.18 -1.58 -14.04
CA PRO A 295 17.75 -1.21 -15.38
C PRO A 295 17.37 -2.44 -16.21
N VAL A 296 16.21 -2.36 -16.87
CA VAL A 296 15.68 -3.42 -17.73
C VAL A 296 15.27 -2.85 -19.08
N ALA A 297 15.76 -3.46 -20.15
CA ALA A 297 15.48 -3.05 -21.52
C ALA A 297 13.99 -3.26 -21.88
N ALA A 298 13.46 -2.41 -22.77
CA ALA A 298 12.03 -2.42 -23.14
C ALA A 298 11.52 -3.78 -23.66
N ASN A 299 12.37 -4.56 -24.32
CA ASN A 299 12.03 -5.87 -24.90
C ASN A 299 12.56 -7.06 -24.09
N ALA A 300 13.03 -6.84 -22.85
CA ALA A 300 13.54 -7.92 -22.01
C ALA A 300 12.39 -8.84 -21.56
N THR A 301 12.65 -10.14 -21.58
CA THR A 301 11.76 -11.20 -21.07
C THR A 301 12.34 -11.90 -19.82
N SER A 302 13.45 -11.38 -19.30
CA SER A 302 14.11 -11.85 -18.08
C SER A 302 14.35 -10.65 -17.19
N PHE A 303 13.95 -10.79 -15.93
CA PHE A 303 13.87 -9.69 -14.97
C PHE A 303 14.83 -9.95 -13.81
N PRO A 304 15.67 -8.96 -13.43
CA PRO A 304 16.51 -9.11 -12.25
C PRO A 304 15.63 -9.10 -11.00
N THR A 305 16.06 -9.85 -9.99
CA THR A 305 15.38 -9.91 -8.71
C THR A 305 16.30 -9.50 -7.57
N TRP A 306 15.71 -8.91 -6.53
CA TRP A 306 16.39 -8.64 -5.27
C TRP A 306 15.47 -9.03 -4.12
N SER A 307 16.02 -9.66 -3.09
CA SER A 307 15.22 -10.28 -2.03
C SER A 307 15.54 -9.71 -0.66
N VAL A 308 14.50 -9.53 0.16
CA VAL A 308 14.58 -9.11 1.55
C VAL A 308 13.92 -10.16 2.42
N THR A 309 14.67 -10.73 3.37
CA THR A 309 14.07 -11.57 4.42
C THR A 309 13.47 -10.69 5.50
N VAL A 310 12.20 -10.96 5.82
CA VAL A 310 11.47 -10.29 6.89
C VAL A 310 11.97 -10.85 8.23
N ASN A 311 12.56 -10.00 9.06
CA ASN A 311 13.10 -10.41 10.35
C ASN A 311 12.18 -10.05 11.52
N THR A 312 11.36 -9.01 11.37
CA THR A 312 10.41 -8.52 12.37
C THR A 312 9.11 -8.12 11.70
N THR A 313 8.08 -7.90 12.50
CA THR A 313 6.77 -7.39 12.04
C THR A 313 6.69 -5.88 11.98
N ASP A 314 7.81 -5.18 12.22
CA ASP A 314 7.88 -3.72 12.15
C ASP A 314 7.57 -3.25 10.71
N PRO A 315 6.84 -2.14 10.54
CA PRO A 315 6.60 -1.59 9.21
C PRO A 315 7.93 -1.21 8.53
N LEU A 316 8.16 -1.74 7.33
CA LEU A 316 9.26 -1.31 6.46
C LEU A 316 8.68 -0.48 5.32
N TRP A 317 9.35 0.61 5.01
CA TRP A 317 8.92 1.58 4.01
C TRP A 317 9.97 1.65 2.90
N PHE A 318 9.52 1.60 1.65
CA PHE A 318 10.37 1.61 0.48
C PHE A 318 9.86 2.62 -0.56
N PHE A 319 10.77 3.12 -1.37
CA PHE A 319 10.47 3.99 -2.51
C PHE A 319 11.38 3.72 -3.70
N CYS A 320 10.95 4.21 -4.86
CA CYS A 320 11.78 4.23 -6.05
C CYS A 320 12.56 5.55 -6.13
N GLU A 321 13.89 5.46 -6.11
CA GLU A 321 14.82 6.60 -6.10
C GLU A 321 15.00 7.24 -7.49
N GLN A 322 14.37 6.68 -8.53
CA GLN A 322 14.52 7.17 -9.89
C GLN A 322 13.93 8.58 -10.06
N HIS A 323 14.76 9.46 -10.60
CA HIS A 323 14.40 10.81 -11.03
C HIS A 323 14.72 10.98 -12.51
N ALA A 324 13.88 11.71 -13.24
CA ALA A 324 14.19 12.12 -14.59
C ALA A 324 14.87 13.50 -14.61
N PRO A 325 15.62 13.84 -15.68
CA PRO A 325 16.32 15.12 -15.80
C PRO A 325 15.41 16.36 -15.77
N ASP A 326 14.11 16.18 -16.05
CA ASP A 326 13.09 17.24 -15.98
C ASP A 326 12.62 17.53 -14.55
N GLY A 327 13.16 16.82 -13.55
CA GLY A 327 12.80 16.96 -12.15
C GLY A 327 11.63 16.08 -11.72
N SER A 328 11.02 15.30 -12.62
CA SER A 328 10.01 14.33 -12.21
C SER A 328 10.63 13.20 -11.37
N SER A 329 9.92 12.80 -10.31
CA SER A 329 10.35 11.77 -9.37
C SER A 329 9.39 10.61 -9.42
N HIS A 330 9.90 9.37 -9.49
CA HIS A 330 9.03 8.19 -9.38
C HIS A 330 8.34 8.16 -8.00
N CYS A 331 9.08 8.41 -6.91
CA CYS A 331 8.49 8.49 -5.57
C CYS A 331 7.50 9.66 -5.43
N GLY A 332 7.83 10.82 -6.00
CA GLY A 332 6.92 11.97 -6.04
C GLY A 332 5.64 11.71 -6.85
N ALA A 333 5.66 10.73 -7.75
CA ALA A 333 4.50 10.25 -8.49
C ALA A 333 3.75 9.10 -7.76
N GLY A 334 4.13 8.77 -6.51
CA GLY A 334 3.49 7.73 -5.71
C GLY A 334 4.17 6.35 -5.79
N MET A 335 5.33 6.21 -6.42
CA MET A 335 6.03 4.93 -6.51
C MET A 335 6.70 4.56 -5.17
N VAL A 336 5.89 4.05 -4.25
CA VAL A 336 6.28 3.59 -2.91
C VAL A 336 5.72 2.20 -2.59
N PHE A 337 6.33 1.53 -1.61
CA PHE A 337 5.95 0.19 -1.16
C PHE A 337 6.08 0.05 0.36
N ALA A 338 5.27 -0.80 0.97
CA ALA A 338 5.35 -1.09 2.40
C ALA A 338 5.32 -2.59 2.72
N VAL A 339 6.08 -3.00 3.73
CA VAL A 339 5.94 -4.31 4.40
C VAL A 339 5.35 -4.07 5.76
N ASN A 340 4.32 -4.83 6.13
CA ASN A 340 3.63 -4.73 7.41
C ASN A 340 3.12 -3.32 7.80
N PRO A 341 2.59 -2.49 6.87
CA PRO A 341 1.91 -1.26 7.28
C PRO A 341 0.72 -1.59 8.19
N VAL A 342 0.56 -0.87 9.29
CA VAL A 342 -0.62 -1.01 10.16
C VAL A 342 -1.76 -0.23 9.51
N GLN A 343 -2.60 -0.94 8.74
CA GLN A 343 -3.62 -0.32 7.90
C GLN A 343 -4.69 0.47 8.69
N THR A 344 -4.95 0.06 9.94
CA THR A 344 -5.85 0.75 10.86
C THR A 344 -5.21 1.94 11.58
N SER A 345 -3.91 2.18 11.38
CA SER A 345 -3.20 3.31 12.01
C SER A 345 -3.16 4.53 11.08
N ALA A 346 -2.91 5.70 11.67
CA ALA A 346 -2.64 6.92 10.92
C ALA A 346 -1.35 6.85 10.06
N ARG A 347 -0.50 5.83 10.28
CA ARG A 347 0.71 5.52 9.48
C ARG A 347 0.50 4.30 8.59
N ASN A 348 -0.65 4.20 7.93
CA ASN A 348 -0.94 3.16 6.94
C ASN A 348 -0.24 3.40 5.58
N PHE A 349 -0.39 2.48 4.63
CA PHE A 349 0.23 2.61 3.30
C PHE A 349 -0.23 3.86 2.56
N THR A 350 -1.54 4.13 2.56
CA THR A 350 -2.13 5.28 1.88
C THR A 350 -1.55 6.60 2.40
N ALA A 351 -1.39 6.72 3.73
CA ALA A 351 -0.78 7.89 4.35
C ALA A 351 0.69 8.06 3.93
N PHE A 352 1.42 6.96 3.75
CA PHE A 352 2.80 6.98 3.26
C PHE A 352 2.90 7.42 1.80
N GLU A 353 2.05 6.87 0.91
CA GLU A 353 1.97 7.25 -0.50
C GLU A 353 1.55 8.72 -0.67
N ASN A 354 0.51 9.16 0.04
CA ASN A 354 0.07 10.55 0.01
C ASN A 354 1.16 11.51 0.47
N LEU A 355 1.93 11.14 1.50
CA LEU A 355 3.06 11.95 1.95
C LEU A 355 4.17 12.00 0.89
N ALA A 356 4.46 10.89 0.21
CA ALA A 356 5.43 10.85 -0.88
C ALA A 356 5.07 11.80 -2.02
N VAL A 357 3.79 11.77 -2.44
CA VAL A 357 3.24 12.65 -3.47
C VAL A 357 3.23 14.11 -3.02
N ALA A 358 2.79 14.39 -1.79
CA ALA A 358 2.76 15.75 -1.25
C ALA A 358 4.16 16.39 -1.18
N LEU A 359 5.17 15.57 -0.87
CA LEU A 359 6.58 15.98 -0.86
C LEU A 359 7.21 15.99 -2.27
N ASN A 360 6.47 15.54 -3.29
CA ASN A 360 6.81 15.57 -4.72
C ASN A 360 8.20 15.02 -5.04
N GLY A 361 8.68 14.04 -4.26
CA GLY A 361 10.03 13.49 -4.43
C GLY A 361 11.15 14.53 -4.34
N THR A 362 10.91 15.67 -3.69
CA THR A 362 11.96 16.67 -3.51
C THR A 362 13.09 16.04 -2.71
N ASN A 363 14.27 15.96 -3.32
CA ASN A 363 15.51 15.68 -2.61
C ASN A 363 15.70 16.83 -1.62
N ALA A 364 15.27 16.65 -0.36
CA ALA A 364 15.77 17.48 0.71
C ALA A 364 17.27 17.23 0.74
N THR A 365 18.03 18.13 0.12
CA THR A 365 19.46 18.23 0.40
C THR A 365 19.56 18.25 1.91
N ASN A 366 20.31 17.31 2.49
CA ASN A 366 20.68 17.31 3.90
C ASN A 366 21.33 18.66 4.22
N SER A 367 20.52 19.67 4.51
CA SER A 367 20.94 20.89 5.17
C SER A 367 21.08 20.48 6.61
N GLY A 368 22.23 19.89 6.92
CA GLY A 368 22.68 19.78 8.29
C GLY A 368 22.52 21.16 8.92
N ALA A 369 21.69 21.24 9.95
CA ALA A 369 21.62 22.40 10.80
C ALA A 369 23.03 22.65 11.34
N SER A 370 23.78 23.52 10.65
CA SER A 370 24.96 24.14 11.19
C SER A 370 24.44 25.03 12.30
N THR A 371 24.43 24.48 13.51
CA THR A 371 24.30 25.23 14.75
C THR A 371 25.41 26.27 14.76
N THR A 372 25.11 27.49 14.32
CA THR A 372 25.91 28.66 14.63
C THR A 372 25.83 28.86 16.14
N SER A 373 26.77 28.24 16.85
CA SER A 373 27.07 28.55 18.24
C SER A 373 27.59 29.99 18.30
N THR A 374 26.69 30.93 18.55
CA THR A 374 27.03 32.26 19.02
C THR A 374 27.57 32.14 20.45
N SER A 375 28.89 32.04 20.57
CA SER A 375 29.58 32.32 21.83
C SER A 375 29.65 33.84 22.05
N PRO A 376 29.30 34.34 23.25
CA PRO A 376 29.51 35.74 23.61
C PRO A 376 30.98 35.91 24.01
N SER A 377 31.81 36.47 23.14
CA SER A 377 33.16 36.92 23.52
C SER A 377 33.13 38.40 23.91
N ALA A 378 33.44 38.62 25.19
CA ALA A 378 33.66 39.92 25.79
C ALA A 378 34.82 40.67 25.13
N SER A 379 34.63 41.96 24.87
CA SER A 379 35.71 42.90 24.56
C SER A 379 36.65 43.09 25.75
N PRO A 380 37.95 43.31 25.48
CA PRO A 380 38.53 44.56 25.98
C PRO A 380 39.43 45.28 24.94
N THR A 381 39.17 46.58 24.83
CA THR A 381 40.09 47.73 24.74
C THR A 381 41.42 47.68 23.95
N ASN A 382 41.49 48.61 22.99
CA ASN A 382 42.57 49.60 22.71
C ASN A 382 44.00 49.14 22.36
N GLY A 383 44.52 49.65 21.22
CA GLY A 383 45.94 49.97 21.09
C GLY A 383 46.58 49.88 19.70
N ALA A 384 46.40 50.95 18.90
CA ALA A 384 47.31 51.57 17.91
C ALA A 384 48.47 50.81 17.19
N SER A 385 48.62 51.20 15.90
CA SER A 385 49.83 51.31 15.05
C SER A 385 50.48 49.99 14.57
N ASN A 386 51.04 49.83 13.35
CA ASN A 386 51.60 50.78 12.40
C ASN A 386 51.60 50.23 10.95
N LEU A 387 51.69 51.18 10.02
CA LEU A 387 51.82 51.07 8.57
C LEU A 387 53.19 50.46 8.14
N GLY A 388 53.23 49.74 7.02
CA GLY A 388 54.48 49.19 6.47
C GLY A 388 54.35 48.61 5.07
N THR A 389 54.21 49.49 4.09
CA THR A 389 54.26 49.25 2.64
C THR A 389 55.59 48.65 2.20
N ASN A 390 55.61 47.66 1.29
CA ASN A 390 56.69 47.51 0.31
C ASN A 390 56.17 46.89 -1.00
N VAL A 391 56.32 47.68 -2.06
CA VAL A 391 56.11 47.35 -3.47
C VAL A 391 57.46 46.92 -4.05
N ALA A 392 57.49 45.83 -4.79
CA ALA A 392 58.54 45.57 -5.79
C ALA A 392 58.03 44.65 -6.91
N LEU A 393 57.76 45.25 -8.08
CA LEU A 393 57.85 44.59 -9.39
C LEU A 393 59.35 44.28 -9.67
N ILE A 394 59.82 43.41 -10.57
CA ILE A 394 59.58 43.28 -12.02
C ILE A 394 60.15 41.92 -12.50
N LEU A 395 59.57 41.44 -13.60
CA LEU A 395 59.92 40.36 -14.52
C LEU A 395 61.40 40.17 -14.93
N GLY A 396 61.68 38.93 -15.40
CA GLY A 396 62.64 38.60 -16.46
C GLY A 396 63.99 38.12 -15.95
N SER A 397 64.62 37.07 -16.47
CA SER A 397 64.41 36.30 -17.71
C SER A 397 65.29 35.05 -17.65
N LEU A 398 64.82 33.98 -18.28
CA LEU A 398 65.54 32.74 -18.56
C LEU A 398 66.80 32.96 -19.42
N PHE A 399 67.90 32.31 -19.05
CA PHE A 399 68.88 31.65 -19.93
C PHE A 399 69.43 30.48 -19.09
N ALA A 400 69.01 29.22 -19.28
CA ALA A 400 69.40 28.31 -20.35
C ALA A 400 70.93 28.18 -20.52
N LEU A 401 71.55 27.13 -19.96
CA LEU A 401 71.92 25.95 -20.76
C LEU A 401 72.51 24.80 -19.92
N ALA A 402 72.13 23.58 -20.32
CA ALA A 402 72.88 22.32 -20.34
C ALA A 402 73.49 21.78 -19.02
N ALA A 403 72.99 20.65 -18.51
CA ALA A 403 73.39 19.27 -18.86
C ALA A 403 74.87 19.01 -18.52
N GLY A 404 75.28 17.99 -17.77
CA GLY A 404 74.67 16.81 -17.19
C GLY A 404 75.81 15.95 -16.62
N LEU A 405 75.46 14.86 -15.91
CA LEU A 405 76.32 13.83 -15.31
C LEU A 405 77.19 14.35 -14.14
N LEU A 406 77.09 13.85 -12.92
CA LEU A 406 76.84 12.49 -12.41
C LEU A 406 75.92 12.51 -11.19
#